data_AF-A0A7V8D9V3-F1
#
_entry.id   AF-A0A7V8D9V3-F1
#
_cell.length_a   1.000
_cell.length_b   1.000
_cell.length_c   1.000
_cell.angle_alpha   90.00
_cell.angle_beta   90.00
_cell.angle_gamma   90.00
#
_symmetry.space_group_name_H-M   'P 1'
#
loop_
_entity.id
_entity.type
_entity.pdbx_description
1 polymer ?
#
loop_
_entity_poly.entity_id
_entity_poly.type
_entity_poly.pdbx_seq_one_letter_code
_entity_poly.pdbx_strand_id
1 'polypeptide(L)'
;MFCVMRADLAYIQRKAKLLFASSKRPSNLPFLFLLTDSARGFSPELALSSAPKGAVVILRTFGDAELIAKITPKARIKVGATVAPQIARKYQLHGVHIPNRRLKYYKRSEPCPKLLTASAHNLHELLRAKQAGVTNILISAIFASDSKSANERPIGPIRLAKLARDFPEMNLIALGGISRKTLPHLKNTNARAVAGVSFERLAQSAFSCH
;
A
#
# COMPACT_ATOMS: atom_id res chain seq x y z
N MET A 1 -12.69 -18.47 5.47
CA MET A 1 -12.34 -17.18 4.83
C MET A 1 -11.09 -16.53 5.47
N PHE A 2 -11.11 -16.15 6.75
CA PHE A 2 -9.96 -15.49 7.42
C PHE A 2 -8.62 -16.25 7.36
N CYS A 3 -8.63 -17.58 7.56
CA CYS A 3 -7.41 -18.39 7.52
C CYS A 3 -6.76 -18.41 6.13
N VAL A 4 -7.58 -18.56 5.08
CA VAL A 4 -7.14 -18.54 3.67
C VAL A 4 -6.53 -17.19 3.32
N MET A 5 -7.21 -16.10 3.68
CA MET A 5 -6.72 -14.74 3.46
C MET A 5 -5.38 -14.49 4.15
N ARG A 6 -5.24 -14.91 5.40
CA ARG A 6 -3.98 -14.75 6.14
C ARG A 6 -2.84 -15.55 5.49
N ALA A 7 -3.11 -16.77 5.02
CA ALA A 7 -2.13 -17.60 4.32
C ALA A 7 -1.72 -16.98 2.97
N ASP A 8 -2.67 -16.41 2.23
CA ASP A 8 -2.41 -15.71 0.97
C ASP A 8 -1.59 -14.45 1.17
N LEU A 9 -1.92 -13.62 2.16
CA LEU A 9 -1.16 -12.43 2.51
C LEU A 9 0.27 -12.78 2.94
N ALA A 10 0.43 -13.84 3.75
CA ALA A 10 1.74 -14.34 4.15
C ALA A 10 2.55 -14.84 2.95
N TYR A 11 1.92 -15.56 2.01
CA TYR A 11 2.55 -15.98 0.77
C TYR A 11 3.02 -14.77 -0.05
N ILE A 12 2.15 -13.78 -0.24
CA ILE A 12 2.46 -12.58 -1.02
C ILE A 12 3.61 -11.81 -0.38
N GLN A 13 3.59 -11.61 0.94
CA GLN A 13 4.68 -10.94 1.65
C GLN A 13 6.01 -11.70 1.51
N ARG A 14 6.01 -13.02 1.69
CA ARG A 14 7.20 -13.85 1.55
C ARG A 14 7.75 -13.78 0.13
N LYS A 15 6.89 -13.90 -0.88
CA LYS A 15 7.30 -13.84 -2.28
C LYS A 15 7.77 -12.43 -2.67
N ALA A 16 7.13 -11.37 -2.19
CA ALA A 16 7.59 -9.99 -2.36
C ALA A 16 8.97 -9.78 -1.74
N LYS A 17 9.21 -10.31 -0.53
CA LYS A 17 10.55 -10.31 0.08
C LYS A 17 11.57 -10.99 -0.83
N LEU A 18 11.29 -12.17 -1.37
CA LEU A 18 12.21 -12.85 -2.28
C LEU A 18 12.46 -12.06 -3.58
N LEU A 19 11.44 -11.38 -4.11
CA LEU A 19 11.56 -10.58 -5.34
C LEU A 19 12.37 -9.28 -5.13
N PHE A 20 12.29 -8.69 -3.94
CA PHE A 20 12.80 -7.34 -3.69
C PHE A 20 13.97 -7.28 -2.70
N ALA A 21 14.26 -8.34 -1.94
CA ALA A 21 15.38 -8.38 -0.98
C ALA A 21 16.75 -8.29 -1.67
N SER A 22 16.87 -8.78 -2.90
CA SER A 22 18.08 -8.63 -3.72
C SER A 22 18.17 -7.26 -4.42
N SER A 23 17.29 -6.31 -4.09
CA SER A 23 17.39 -4.94 -4.58
C SER A 23 18.74 -4.35 -4.16
N LYS A 24 19.45 -3.74 -5.13
CA LYS A 24 20.73 -3.05 -4.90
C LYS A 24 20.68 -1.90 -3.89
N ARG A 25 19.47 -1.53 -3.44
CA ARG A 25 19.22 -0.53 -2.40
C ARG A 25 18.39 -1.16 -1.29
N PRO A 26 19.01 -1.62 -0.18
CA PRO A 26 18.28 -2.09 0.97
C PRO A 26 17.48 -0.92 1.58
N SER A 27 16.25 -1.20 2.01
CA SER A 27 15.42 -0.24 2.74
C SER A 27 14.79 -0.92 3.94
N ASN A 28 14.52 -0.16 5.01
CA ASN A 28 13.78 -0.64 6.18
C ASN A 28 12.27 -0.70 5.94
N LEU A 29 11.85 -0.70 4.67
CA LEU A 29 10.46 -0.68 4.26
C LEU A 29 9.86 -2.09 4.45
N PRO A 30 8.63 -2.22 4.97
CA PRO A 30 7.93 -3.50 4.95
C PRO A 30 7.68 -3.93 3.49
N PHE A 31 7.73 -5.23 3.23
CA PHE A 31 7.45 -5.77 1.89
C PHE A 31 5.96 -5.82 1.52
N LEU A 32 5.08 -5.65 2.49
CA LEU A 32 3.63 -5.71 2.32
C LEU A 32 2.93 -4.57 3.06
N PHE A 33 2.08 -3.87 2.34
CA PHE A 33 1.14 -2.88 2.86
C PHE A 33 -0.31 -3.35 2.59
N LEU A 34 -1.19 -3.16 3.57
CA LEU A 34 -2.62 -3.40 3.44
C LEU A 34 -3.37 -2.10 3.60
N LEU A 35 -4.26 -1.76 2.67
CA LEU A 35 -5.06 -0.55 2.74
C LEU A 35 -6.50 -0.93 3.08
N THR A 36 -7.10 -0.30 4.08
CA THR A 36 -8.52 -0.53 4.38
C THR A 36 -9.41 0.12 3.33
N ASP A 37 -10.56 -0.48 3.04
CA ASP A 37 -11.61 0.12 2.22
C ASP A 37 -12.96 -0.50 2.60
N SER A 38 -13.64 0.11 3.56
CA SER A 38 -14.93 -0.38 4.06
C SER A 38 -15.97 -0.46 2.94
N ALA A 39 -15.91 0.43 1.94
CA ALA A 39 -16.81 0.40 0.78
C ALA A 39 -16.61 -0.84 -0.10
N ARG A 40 -15.48 -1.54 0.04
CA ARG A 40 -15.17 -2.80 -0.66
C ARG A 40 -15.18 -4.01 0.28
N GLY A 41 -15.74 -3.86 1.48
CA GLY A 41 -15.81 -4.92 2.47
C GLY A 41 -14.50 -5.23 3.19
N PHE A 42 -13.46 -4.40 3.03
CA PHE A 42 -12.18 -4.60 3.71
C PHE A 42 -12.04 -3.66 4.91
N SER A 43 -12.68 -4.05 6.01
CA SER A 43 -12.71 -3.25 7.24
C SER A 43 -11.34 -3.19 7.93
N PRO A 44 -11.11 -2.18 8.80
CA PRO A 44 -9.92 -2.12 9.65
C PRO A 44 -9.66 -3.37 10.48
N GLU A 45 -10.69 -3.96 11.07
CA GLU A 45 -10.59 -5.18 11.89
C GLU A 45 -10.14 -6.37 11.04
N LEU A 46 -10.71 -6.52 9.84
CA LEU A 46 -10.32 -7.56 8.91
C LEU A 46 -8.85 -7.38 8.49
N ALA A 47 -8.45 -6.17 8.10
CA ALA A 47 -7.09 -5.87 7.70
C ALA A 47 -6.06 -6.15 8.81
N LEU A 48 -6.37 -5.78 10.06
CA LEU A 48 -5.48 -5.99 11.20
C LEU A 48 -5.38 -7.47 11.59
N SER A 49 -6.48 -8.22 11.53
CA SER A 49 -6.51 -9.64 11.89
C SER A 49 -5.87 -10.54 10.83
N SER A 50 -5.94 -10.14 9.55
CA SER A 50 -5.37 -10.89 8.43
C SER A 50 -3.90 -10.54 8.14
N ALA A 51 -3.41 -9.38 8.61
CA ALA A 51 -2.05 -8.91 8.33
C ALA A 51 -0.97 -9.88 8.87
N PRO A 52 -0.05 -10.35 8.02
CA PRO A 52 1.10 -11.13 8.50
C PRO A 52 2.09 -10.24 9.25
N LYS A 53 2.90 -10.86 10.12
CA LYS A 53 3.92 -10.15 10.91
C LYS A 53 4.86 -9.36 9.99
N GLY A 54 5.15 -8.11 10.35
CA GLY A 54 6.02 -7.23 9.57
C GLY A 54 5.36 -6.53 8.39
N ALA A 55 4.07 -6.77 8.12
CA ALA A 55 3.28 -5.92 7.24
C ALA A 55 2.96 -4.58 7.93
N VAL A 56 2.51 -3.60 7.16
CA VAL A 56 1.91 -2.36 7.66
C VAL A 56 0.48 -2.26 7.16
N VAL A 57 -0.46 -1.92 8.06
CA VAL A 57 -1.84 -1.60 7.69
C VAL A 57 -1.99 -0.08 7.61
N ILE A 58 -2.46 0.42 6.47
CA ILE A 58 -2.82 1.81 6.24
C ILE A 58 -4.35 1.93 6.34
N LEU A 59 -4.81 2.56 7.42
CA LEU A 59 -6.21 2.90 7.60
C LEU A 59 -6.57 4.09 6.70
N ARG A 60 -7.46 3.89 5.73
CA ARG A 60 -8.04 4.95 4.91
C ARG A 60 -9.17 5.66 5.67
N THR A 61 -8.81 6.42 6.69
CA THR A 61 -9.72 7.15 7.59
C THR A 61 -10.16 8.50 7.05
N PHE A 62 -9.44 9.06 6.07
CA PHE A 62 -9.64 10.40 5.50
C PHE A 62 -9.86 11.53 6.52
N GLY A 63 -9.26 11.43 7.71
CA GLY A 63 -9.42 12.41 8.80
C GLY A 63 -10.27 11.94 9.98
N ASP A 64 -10.92 10.78 9.89
CA ASP A 64 -11.69 10.18 10.98
C ASP A 64 -10.78 9.79 12.15
N ALA A 65 -10.73 10.66 13.17
CA ALA A 65 -9.92 10.48 14.36
C ALA A 65 -10.54 9.49 15.35
N GLU A 66 -11.87 9.31 15.33
CA GLU A 66 -12.58 8.36 16.20
C GLU A 66 -12.25 6.93 15.81
N LEU A 67 -12.25 6.65 14.50
CA LEU A 67 -11.82 5.36 13.98
C LEU A 67 -10.38 5.04 14.40
N ILE A 68 -9.49 6.02 14.36
CA ILE A 68 -8.09 5.83 14.80
C ILE A 68 -8.02 5.53 16.29
N ALA A 69 -8.72 6.30 17.11
CA ALA A 69 -8.77 6.10 18.55
C ALA A 69 -9.32 4.71 18.92
N LYS A 70 -10.34 4.24 18.18
CA LYS A 70 -10.96 2.92 18.39
C LYS A 70 -10.06 1.76 17.97
N ILE A 71 -9.35 1.91 16.86
CA ILE A 71 -8.63 0.81 16.20
C ILE A 71 -7.19 0.66 16.69
N THR A 72 -6.46 1.77 16.85
CA THR A 72 -5.02 1.76 17.13
C THR A 72 -4.67 1.01 18.43
N PRO A 73 -5.41 1.14 19.55
CA PRO A 73 -5.11 0.40 20.79
C PRO A 73 -5.21 -1.11 20.65
N LYS A 74 -5.99 -1.61 19.68
CA LYS A 74 -6.19 -3.04 19.42
C LYS A 74 -5.16 -3.60 18.44
N ALA A 75 -4.38 -2.74 17.77
CA ALA A 75 -3.48 -3.15 16.72
C ALA A 75 -2.21 -3.81 17.28
N ARG A 76 -1.94 -5.05 16.86
CA ARG A 76 -0.69 -5.77 17.14
C ARG A 76 0.33 -5.69 15.99
N ILE A 77 -0.01 -4.93 14.96
CA ILE A 77 0.77 -4.71 13.75
C ILE A 77 0.99 -3.21 13.61
N LYS A 78 2.04 -2.81 12.90
CA LYS A 78 2.31 -1.39 12.61
C LYS A 78 1.17 -0.79 11.80
N VAL A 79 0.62 0.32 12.28
CA VAL A 79 -0.50 1.03 11.64
C VAL A 79 -0.05 2.40 11.14
N GLY A 80 -0.37 2.71 9.89
CA GLY A 80 -0.42 4.08 9.40
C GLY A 80 -1.86 4.48 9.06
N ALA A 81 -2.10 5.77 8.80
CA ALA A 81 -3.42 6.24 8.40
C ALA A 81 -3.37 7.45 7.47
N THR A 82 -4.47 7.71 6.77
CA THR A 82 -4.68 8.93 5.98
C THR A 82 -5.15 10.09 6.85
N VAL A 83 -4.22 10.68 7.58
CA VAL A 83 -4.47 11.82 8.49
C VAL A 83 -3.33 12.82 8.46
N ALA A 84 -3.55 13.98 9.07
CA ALA A 84 -2.50 14.97 9.29
C ALA A 84 -1.41 14.44 10.24
N PRO A 85 -0.13 14.81 10.06
CA PRO A 85 0.98 14.35 10.90
C PRO A 85 0.75 14.54 12.41
N GLN A 86 0.09 15.63 12.80
CA GLN A 86 -0.25 15.95 14.19
C GLN A 86 -1.15 14.88 14.82
N ILE A 87 -2.19 14.45 14.09
CA ILE A 87 -3.11 13.39 14.52
C ILE A 87 -2.37 12.06 14.64
N ALA A 88 -1.52 11.76 13.65
CA ALA A 88 -0.74 10.53 13.67
C ALA A 88 0.20 10.46 14.88
N ARG A 89 0.82 11.58 15.28
CA ARG A 89 1.64 11.64 16.52
C ARG A 89 0.79 11.49 17.77
N LYS A 90 -0.36 12.18 17.86
CA LYS A 90 -1.30 12.07 18.99
C LYS A 90 -1.67 10.62 19.29
N TYR A 91 -1.92 9.83 18.24
CA TYR A 91 -2.30 8.42 18.36
C TYR A 91 -1.12 7.45 18.17
N GLN A 92 0.12 7.93 18.19
CA GLN A 92 1.35 7.11 18.08
C GLN A 92 1.36 6.16 16.87
N LEU A 93 0.80 6.60 15.74
CA LEU A 93 0.81 5.82 14.51
C LEU A 93 2.24 5.59 14.01
N HIS A 94 2.46 4.42 13.42
CA HIS A 94 3.74 4.10 12.79
C HIS A 94 4.01 4.99 11.57
N GLY A 95 2.95 5.41 10.87
CA GLY A 95 3.07 6.16 9.63
C GLY A 95 1.88 7.01 9.24
N VAL A 96 2.10 7.87 8.24
CA VAL A 96 1.09 8.68 7.56
C VAL A 96 1.08 8.30 6.08
N HIS A 97 -0.12 8.14 5.53
CA HIS A 97 -0.34 8.01 4.09
C HIS A 97 -1.02 9.27 3.56
N ILE A 98 -0.39 9.96 2.61
CA ILE A 98 -0.91 11.18 2.02
C ILE A 98 -1.51 10.85 0.65
N PRO A 99 -2.84 10.91 0.48
CA PRO A 99 -3.45 10.79 -0.83
C PRO A 99 -2.93 11.88 -1.77
N ASN A 100 -2.74 11.58 -3.06
CA ASN A 100 -2.21 12.55 -4.04
C ASN A 100 -2.91 13.93 -3.98
N ARG A 101 -4.24 13.94 -3.93
CA ARG A 101 -5.06 15.17 -3.82
C ARG A 101 -4.76 16.05 -2.60
N ARG A 102 -4.15 15.48 -1.55
CA ARG A 102 -3.78 16.16 -0.30
C ARG A 102 -2.29 16.54 -0.25
N LEU A 103 -1.46 16.09 -1.19
CA LEU A 103 -0.02 16.42 -1.22
C LEU A 103 0.25 17.93 -1.23
N LYS A 104 -0.56 18.72 -1.94
CA LYS A 104 -0.43 20.18 -1.99
C LYS A 104 -0.58 20.88 -0.63
N TYR A 105 -1.19 20.21 0.34
CA TYR A 105 -1.38 20.74 1.71
C TYR A 105 -0.34 20.20 2.69
N TYR A 106 0.51 19.26 2.26
CA TYR A 106 1.53 18.69 3.12
C TYR A 106 2.70 19.65 3.28
N LYS A 107 3.05 19.96 4.53
CA LYS A 107 4.20 20.79 4.87
C LYS A 107 5.33 19.89 5.39
N ARG A 108 6.43 19.83 4.64
CA ARG A 108 7.60 19.00 4.97
C ARG A 108 8.25 19.36 6.31
N SER A 109 8.10 20.60 6.77
CA SER A 109 8.62 21.06 8.07
C SER A 109 7.88 20.47 9.27
N GLU A 110 6.73 19.82 9.08
CA GLU A 110 6.01 19.21 10.18
C GLU A 110 6.66 17.90 10.64
N PRO A 111 6.85 17.69 11.95
CA PRO A 111 7.37 16.42 12.46
C PRO A 111 6.48 15.26 12.02
N CYS A 112 7.05 14.30 11.29
CA CYS A 112 6.29 13.17 10.75
C CYS A 112 6.66 11.86 11.47
N PRO A 113 5.73 10.89 11.60
CA PRO A 113 6.08 9.55 12.06
C PRO A 113 7.11 8.85 11.17
N LYS A 114 7.59 7.68 11.64
CA LYS A 114 8.70 6.92 11.03
C LYS A 114 8.45 6.52 9.56
N LEU A 115 7.19 6.40 9.15
CA LEU A 115 6.82 5.98 7.80
C LEU A 115 5.90 7.00 7.14
N LEU A 116 6.43 7.71 6.16
CA LEU A 116 5.65 8.62 5.32
C LEU A 116 5.47 8.02 3.93
N THR A 117 4.23 7.92 3.47
CA THR A 117 3.91 7.41 2.14
C THR A 117 2.96 8.34 1.40
N ALA A 118 2.97 8.30 0.06
CA ALA A 118 2.00 9.02 -0.77
C ALA A 118 1.46 8.14 -1.90
N SER A 119 0.28 8.49 -2.45
CA SER A 119 -0.25 7.85 -3.66
C SER A 119 0.23 8.58 -4.92
N ALA A 120 0.46 7.83 -6.00
CA ALA A 120 0.58 8.41 -7.34
C ALA A 120 0.04 7.44 -8.41
N HIS A 121 -0.58 8.02 -9.44
CA HIS A 121 -1.20 7.32 -10.56
C HIS A 121 -0.49 7.53 -11.90
N ASN A 122 0.43 8.49 -11.95
CA ASN A 122 1.19 8.83 -13.15
C ASN A 122 2.50 9.55 -12.77
N LEU A 123 3.32 9.85 -13.77
CA LEU A 123 4.60 10.55 -13.59
C LEU A 123 4.43 11.94 -12.96
N HIS A 124 3.39 12.69 -13.34
CA HIS A 124 3.14 14.00 -12.78
C HIS A 124 2.91 13.92 -11.26
N GLU A 125 2.13 12.96 -10.80
CA GLU A 125 1.85 12.77 -9.38
C GLU A 125 3.07 12.26 -8.61
N LEU A 126 3.89 11.41 -9.23
CA LEU A 126 5.17 10.99 -8.68
C LEU A 126 6.09 12.20 -8.42
N LEU A 127 6.19 13.11 -9.40
CA LEU A 127 6.99 14.33 -9.27
C LEU A 127 6.46 15.26 -8.19
N ARG A 128 5.14 15.41 -8.05
CA ARG A 128 4.53 16.16 -6.94
C ARG A 128 4.92 15.56 -5.57
N ALA A 129 4.88 14.24 -5.45
CA ALA A 129 5.27 13.58 -4.20
C ALA A 129 6.77 13.76 -3.89
N LYS A 130 7.63 13.70 -4.92
CA LYS A 130 9.06 14.00 -4.79
C LYS A 130 9.30 15.44 -4.32
N GLN A 131 8.62 16.42 -4.91
CA GLN A 131 8.71 17.83 -4.50
C GLN A 131 8.25 18.04 -3.06
N ALA A 132 7.21 17.31 -2.62
CA ALA A 132 6.75 17.29 -1.25
C ALA A 132 7.73 16.59 -0.28
N GLY A 133 8.81 15.98 -0.77
CA GLY A 133 9.80 15.26 0.03
C GLY A 133 9.34 13.88 0.50
N VAL A 134 8.29 13.31 -0.10
CA VAL A 134 7.82 11.96 0.20
C VAL A 134 8.54 10.96 -0.70
N THR A 135 9.24 10.00 -0.12
CA THR A 135 10.07 9.04 -0.89
C THR A 135 9.44 7.66 -1.04
N ASN A 136 8.45 7.29 -0.22
CA ASN A 136 7.77 6.00 -0.34
C ASN A 136 6.42 6.18 -1.06
N ILE A 137 6.32 5.68 -2.29
CA ILE A 137 5.18 5.99 -3.16
C ILE A 137 4.41 4.74 -3.51
N LEU A 138 3.12 4.73 -3.20
CA LEU A 138 2.18 3.71 -3.65
C LEU A 138 1.74 4.08 -5.08
N ILE A 139 2.29 3.35 -6.05
CA ILE A 139 2.02 3.54 -7.48
C ILE A 139 0.86 2.64 -7.89
N SER A 140 -0.23 3.23 -8.39
CA SER A 140 -1.42 2.46 -8.77
C SER A 140 -2.14 2.99 -10.01
N ALA A 141 -2.86 2.17 -10.77
CA ALA A 141 -2.90 0.71 -10.68
C ALA A 141 -1.77 0.09 -11.50
N ILE A 142 -1.06 -0.92 -10.97
CA ILE A 142 -0.03 -1.65 -11.73
C ILE A 142 -0.67 -2.68 -12.68
N PHE A 143 -1.64 -3.44 -12.19
CA PHE A 143 -2.39 -4.40 -12.99
C PHE A 143 -3.87 -4.04 -13.01
N ALA A 144 -4.59 -4.54 -14.02
CA ALA A 144 -6.03 -4.42 -14.08
C ALA A 144 -6.70 -5.07 -12.86
N SER A 145 -7.84 -4.53 -12.45
CA SER A 145 -8.67 -5.10 -11.38
C SER A 145 -10.13 -4.84 -11.67
N ASP A 146 -11.03 -5.76 -11.31
CA ASP A 146 -12.49 -5.63 -11.53
C ASP A 146 -13.17 -4.61 -10.61
N SER A 147 -12.38 -3.78 -9.94
CA SER A 147 -12.92 -2.65 -9.21
C SER A 147 -13.51 -1.64 -10.20
N LYS A 148 -14.78 -1.26 -10.02
CA LYS A 148 -15.49 -0.22 -10.83
C LYS A 148 -14.73 1.12 -10.94
N SER A 149 -13.77 1.40 -10.06
CA SER A 149 -12.88 2.58 -10.12
C SER A 149 -11.62 2.39 -10.96
N ALA A 150 -11.42 1.24 -11.61
CA ALA A 150 -10.23 0.90 -12.40
C ALA A 150 -10.36 1.27 -13.89
N ASN A 151 -11.16 2.30 -14.21
CA ASN A 151 -11.41 2.75 -15.58
C ASN A 151 -10.18 3.40 -16.27
N GLU A 152 -9.03 3.43 -15.60
CA GLU A 152 -7.77 3.90 -16.16
C GLU A 152 -6.88 2.73 -16.59
N ARG A 153 -6.22 2.86 -17.75
CA ARG A 153 -5.26 1.85 -18.24
C ARG A 153 -4.17 1.63 -17.19
N PRO A 154 -3.93 0.37 -16.75
CA PRO A 154 -2.88 0.10 -15.77
C PRO A 154 -1.51 0.58 -16.24
N ILE A 155 -0.67 1.00 -15.29
CA ILE A 155 0.71 1.43 -15.55
C ILE A 155 1.52 0.26 -16.12
N GLY A 156 1.32 -0.94 -15.58
CA GLY A 156 2.03 -2.14 -15.98
C GLY A 156 3.46 -2.24 -15.42
N PRO A 157 4.04 -3.45 -15.40
CA PRO A 157 5.35 -3.71 -14.80
C PRO A 157 6.50 -3.03 -15.57
N ILE A 158 6.41 -2.89 -16.90
CA ILE A 158 7.46 -2.26 -17.71
C ILE A 158 7.59 -0.77 -17.36
N ARG A 159 6.47 -0.03 -17.31
CA ARG A 159 6.50 1.39 -16.93
C ARG A 159 6.91 1.57 -15.47
N LEU A 160 6.47 0.68 -14.57
CA LEU A 160 6.95 0.67 -13.19
C LEU A 160 8.48 0.51 -13.11
N ALA A 161 9.05 -0.42 -13.88
CA ALA A 161 10.49 -0.64 -13.95
C ALA A 161 11.25 0.59 -14.46
N LYS A 162 10.69 1.26 -15.48
CA LYS A 162 11.23 2.52 -15.99
C LYS A 162 11.20 3.60 -14.91
N LEU A 163 10.06 3.83 -14.24
CA LEU A 163 9.96 4.80 -13.15
C LEU A 163 10.94 4.51 -12.01
N ALA A 164 11.07 3.24 -11.59
CA ALA A 164 11.99 2.88 -10.53
C ALA A 164 13.47 3.09 -10.90
N ARG A 165 13.80 3.02 -12.20
CA ARG A 165 15.14 3.32 -12.72
C ARG A 165 15.39 4.82 -12.82
N ASP A 166 14.40 5.56 -13.31
CA ASP A 166 14.48 7.01 -13.52
C ASP A 166 14.47 7.78 -12.17
N PHE A 167 13.86 7.21 -11.12
CA PHE A 167 13.75 7.81 -9.78
C PHE A 167 14.31 6.88 -8.70
N PRO A 168 15.61 6.57 -8.71
CA PRO A 168 16.18 5.53 -7.86
C PRO A 168 16.13 5.88 -6.36
N GLU A 169 16.03 7.17 -6.01
CA GLU A 169 15.84 7.69 -4.65
C GLU A 169 14.43 7.44 -4.09
N MET A 170 13.47 7.10 -4.95
CA MET A 170 12.09 6.84 -4.54
C MET A 170 11.86 5.33 -4.36
N ASN A 171 11.27 4.96 -3.22
CA ASN A 171 10.82 3.61 -2.95
C ASN A 171 9.42 3.41 -3.56
N LEU A 172 9.37 2.87 -4.76
CA LEU A 172 8.10 2.56 -5.42
C LEU A 172 7.47 1.28 -4.84
N ILE A 173 6.22 1.40 -4.42
CA ILE A 173 5.39 0.34 -3.83
C ILE A 173 4.30 0.02 -4.84
N ALA A 174 4.28 -1.19 -5.38
CA ALA A 174 3.33 -1.61 -6.40
C ALA A 174 1.94 -1.82 -5.79
N LEU A 175 0.95 -1.05 -6.23
CA LEU A 175 -0.43 -1.11 -5.76
C LEU A 175 -1.40 -1.34 -6.93
N GLY A 176 -2.43 -2.15 -6.71
CA GLY A 176 -3.53 -2.37 -7.67
C GLY A 176 -3.33 -3.64 -8.52
N GLY A 177 -4.31 -4.54 -8.43
CA GLY A 177 -4.31 -5.83 -9.15
C GLY A 177 -3.22 -6.82 -8.73
N ILE A 178 -2.64 -6.67 -7.53
CA ILE A 178 -1.62 -7.58 -7.00
C ILE A 178 -2.28 -8.84 -6.46
N SER A 179 -1.82 -10.01 -6.92
CA SER A 179 -2.31 -11.33 -6.54
C SER A 179 -1.19 -12.36 -6.70
N ARG A 180 -1.44 -13.63 -6.30
CA ARG A 180 -0.52 -14.74 -6.58
C ARG A 180 -0.14 -14.86 -8.07
N LYS A 181 -1.08 -14.54 -8.97
CA LYS A 181 -0.89 -14.60 -10.42
C LYS A 181 -0.05 -13.44 -10.96
N THR A 182 -0.26 -12.23 -10.43
CA THR A 182 0.40 -11.02 -10.96
C THR A 182 1.74 -10.70 -10.31
N LEU A 183 1.95 -11.18 -9.07
CA LEU A 183 3.17 -10.92 -8.31
C LEU A 183 4.48 -11.34 -9.02
N PRO A 184 4.56 -12.50 -9.72
CA PRO A 184 5.75 -12.87 -10.48
C PRO A 184 6.15 -11.86 -11.56
N HIS A 185 5.19 -11.13 -12.15
CA HIS A 185 5.46 -10.12 -13.19
C HIS A 185 6.13 -8.85 -12.64
N LEU A 186 6.25 -8.71 -11.31
CA LEU A 186 7.02 -7.64 -10.69
C LEU A 186 8.52 -7.94 -10.60
N LYS A 187 8.96 -9.14 -11.01
CA LYS A 187 10.39 -9.45 -11.09
C LYS A 187 11.10 -8.40 -11.96
N ASN A 188 12.26 -7.93 -11.50
CA ASN A 188 13.09 -6.92 -12.17
C ASN A 188 12.45 -5.53 -12.34
N THR A 189 11.33 -5.24 -11.67
CA THR A 189 10.73 -3.90 -11.69
C THR A 189 11.38 -2.90 -10.74
N ASN A 190 12.30 -3.35 -9.87
CA ASN A 190 12.91 -2.56 -8.79
C ASN A 190 11.92 -1.94 -7.78
N ALA A 191 10.65 -2.37 -7.79
CA ALA A 191 9.72 -2.09 -6.71
C ALA A 191 10.28 -2.59 -5.37
N ARG A 192 9.92 -1.93 -4.27
CA ARG A 192 10.44 -2.24 -2.92
C ARG A 192 9.44 -2.98 -2.05
N ALA A 193 8.16 -2.86 -2.37
CA ALA A 193 7.09 -3.54 -1.67
C ALA A 193 5.86 -3.65 -2.57
N VAL A 194 4.87 -4.40 -2.09
CA VAL A 194 3.52 -4.44 -2.67
C VAL A 194 2.50 -3.89 -1.68
N ALA A 195 1.41 -3.36 -2.22
CA ALA A 195 0.26 -2.90 -1.46
C ALA A 195 -1.04 -3.43 -2.08
N GLY A 196 -2.07 -3.59 -1.25
CA GLY A 196 -3.38 -4.04 -1.71
C GLY A 196 -4.50 -3.67 -0.76
N VAL A 197 -5.69 -3.46 -1.32
CA VAL A 197 -6.92 -3.19 -0.57
C VAL A 197 -7.66 -4.49 -0.25
N SER A 198 -7.52 -5.50 -1.09
CA SER A 198 -7.92 -6.87 -0.85
C SER A 198 -7.06 -7.72 -1.78
N PHE A 199 -6.32 -8.67 -1.24
CA PHE A 199 -5.51 -9.58 -2.06
C PHE A 199 -6.32 -10.78 -2.56
N GLU A 200 -7.61 -10.82 -2.23
CA GLU A 200 -8.52 -11.86 -2.65
C GLU A 200 -9.49 -11.33 -3.70
N ARG A 201 -9.32 -11.86 -4.91
CA ARG A 201 -10.45 -12.49 -5.57
C ARG A 201 -10.28 -14.00 -5.40
N LEU A 202 -10.80 -14.54 -4.32
CA LEU A 202 -11.03 -15.97 -4.10
C LEU A 202 -12.47 -16.13 -3.59
N ALA A 203 -13.43 -16.01 -4.51
CA ALA A 203 -14.81 -16.56 -4.41
C ALA A 203 -15.70 -16.18 -5.62
N GLN A 204 -15.19 -16.11 -6.86
CA GLN A 204 -16.07 -15.98 -8.05
C GLN A 204 -15.77 -16.99 -9.17
N SER A 205 -14.87 -17.95 -8.97
CA SER A 205 -14.67 -19.07 -9.91
C SER A 205 -15.05 -20.43 -9.30
N ALA A 206 -15.75 -20.45 -8.17
CA ALA A 206 -16.30 -21.67 -7.57
C ALA A 206 -17.84 -21.73 -7.61
N PHE A 207 -18.51 -20.75 -8.23
CA PHE A 207 -19.97 -20.68 -8.36
C PHE A 207 -20.43 -20.36 -9.79
N SER A 208 -19.68 -20.81 -10.81
CA SER A 208 -20.09 -20.71 -12.22
C SER A 208 -19.99 -22.06 -12.94
N CYS A 209 -20.30 -23.12 -12.20
CA CYS A 209 -20.79 -24.38 -12.75
C CYS A 209 -22.17 -24.63 -12.14
N HIS A 210 -23.17 -24.01 -12.75
CA HIS A 210 -24.51 -24.57 -12.84
C HIS A 210 -24.72 -24.94 -14.29
#